data_AF-A0A0C9RXE1-F1
#
_entry.id   AF-A0A0C9RXE1-F1
#
_cell.length_a   1.000
_cell.length_b   1.000
_cell.length_c   1.000
_cell.angle_alpha   90.00
_cell.angle_beta   90.00
_cell.angle_gamma   90.00
#
_symmetry.space_group_name_H-M   'P 1'
#
loop_
_entity.id
_entity.type
_entity.pdbx_description
1 polymer ?
#
loop_
_entity_poly.entity_id
_entity_poly.type
_entity_poly.pdbx_seq_one_letter_code
_entity_poly.pdbx_strand_id
1 'polypeptide(L)'
;MLSFALFMVAFGFCAAEGNGGTTQYPQDSAKIYNNTLSVLTRPEPISLLWYSNGLKNHMDECLLSRFLQQVEEGPRRTLETYSKFSELPAGNWTHSHTKINVTIHLHEARVENRVLLQVKPDKGDLDKHWGEQLFRSTRNGKLFPYGSPLHPEQEALLRGVGSGEKE
;
A
#
# COMPACT_ATOMS: atom_id res chain seq x y z
N MET A 1 -21.40 26.52 -49.77
CA MET A 1 -20.75 25.42 -49.03
C MET A 1 -19.28 25.76 -48.81
N LEU A 2 -18.97 26.61 -47.84
CA LEU A 2 -17.61 27.15 -47.62
C LEU A 2 -17.38 27.38 -46.12
N SER A 3 -17.55 26.34 -45.30
CA SER A 3 -17.54 26.50 -43.83
C SER A 3 -17.08 25.24 -43.07
N PHE A 4 -16.13 24.48 -43.61
CA PHE A 4 -15.54 23.34 -42.87
C PHE A 4 -13.99 23.32 -42.84
N ALA A 5 -13.32 24.26 -43.51
CA ALA A 5 -11.86 24.23 -43.63
C ALA A 5 -11.09 24.96 -42.50
N LEU A 6 -11.79 25.54 -41.51
CA LEU A 6 -11.16 26.38 -40.47
C LEU A 6 -10.97 25.73 -39.09
N PHE A 7 -11.36 24.45 -38.92
CA PHE A 7 -11.26 23.77 -37.62
C PHE A 7 -9.99 22.95 -37.39
N MET A 8 -9.13 22.77 -38.39
CA MET A 8 -7.96 21.86 -38.28
C MET A 8 -6.63 22.56 -37.96
N VAL A 9 -6.60 23.88 -37.77
CA VAL A 9 -5.34 24.62 -37.50
C VAL A 9 -5.13 24.92 -36.00
N ALA A 10 -6.12 24.63 -35.14
CA ALA A 10 -6.06 24.94 -33.71
C ALA A 10 -5.64 23.75 -32.80
N PHE A 11 -5.31 22.59 -33.36
CA PHE A 11 -4.66 21.50 -32.61
C PHE A 11 -3.14 21.52 -32.84
N GLY A 12 -2.57 22.73 -32.84
CA GLY A 12 -1.14 22.94 -32.75
C GLY A 12 -0.65 22.45 -31.40
N PHE A 13 -0.03 21.26 -31.39
CA PHE A 13 1.23 21.01 -30.72
C PHE A 13 1.43 21.73 -29.37
N CYS A 14 0.81 21.19 -28.32
CA CYS A 14 1.35 21.29 -26.97
C CYS A 14 1.56 19.88 -26.41
N ALA A 15 2.38 19.09 -27.11
CA ALA A 15 3.20 18.12 -26.41
C ALA A 15 4.29 18.90 -25.67
N ALA A 16 3.90 19.53 -24.56
CA ALA A 16 4.87 19.96 -23.58
C ALA A 16 5.52 18.67 -23.06
N GLU A 17 6.69 18.32 -23.60
CA GLU A 17 7.65 17.47 -22.92
C GLU A 17 7.97 18.16 -21.59
N GLY A 18 7.13 17.88 -20.60
CA GLY A 18 7.40 18.20 -19.23
C GLY A 18 8.57 17.32 -18.80
N ASN A 19 9.79 17.78 -19.06
CA ASN A 19 10.96 17.46 -18.24
C ASN A 19 10.81 18.09 -16.84
N GLY A 20 9.64 17.90 -16.23
CA GLY A 20 9.42 18.03 -14.81
C GLY A 20 10.03 16.81 -14.14
N GLY A 21 11.35 16.69 -14.24
CA GLY A 21 12.14 15.92 -13.29
C GLY A 21 11.87 16.55 -11.94
N THR A 22 10.83 16.07 -11.28
CA THR A 22 10.50 16.43 -9.90
C THR A 22 11.76 16.16 -9.11
N THR A 23 12.41 17.23 -8.68
CA THR A 23 13.55 17.17 -7.79
C THR A 23 13.05 16.40 -6.58
N GLN A 24 13.45 15.13 -6.45
CA GLN A 24 13.14 14.32 -5.28
C GLN A 24 13.84 15.00 -4.11
N TYR A 25 13.12 15.92 -3.45
CA TYR A 25 13.58 16.44 -2.18
C TYR A 25 13.78 15.23 -1.27
N PRO A 26 14.95 15.09 -0.63
CA PRO A 26 15.23 13.99 0.27
C PRO A 26 14.10 13.96 1.30
N GLN A 27 13.28 12.92 1.20
CA GLN A 27 12.10 12.78 2.04
C GLN A 27 12.60 12.50 3.45
N ASP A 28 12.15 13.29 4.42
CA ASP A 28 12.52 13.12 5.83
C ASP A 28 11.98 11.78 6.34
N SER A 29 12.88 10.85 6.67
CA SER A 29 12.54 9.52 7.18
C SER A 29 11.68 9.61 8.44
N ALA A 30 11.89 10.61 9.29
CA ALA A 30 11.11 10.83 10.50
C ALA A 30 9.65 11.18 10.16
N LYS A 31 9.43 11.97 9.09
CA LYS A 31 8.07 12.28 8.62
C LYS A 31 7.36 11.04 8.07
N ILE A 32 8.07 10.19 7.32
CA ILE A 32 7.50 8.92 6.85
C ILE A 32 7.16 8.06 8.06
N TYR A 33 8.08 7.92 9.01
CA TYR A 33 7.91 7.12 10.21
C TYR A 33 6.67 7.55 11.01
N ASN A 34 6.56 8.85 11.31
CA ASN A 34 5.42 9.39 12.06
C ASN A 34 4.10 9.19 11.32
N ASN A 35 4.08 9.35 9.99
CA ASN A 35 2.88 9.11 9.19
C ASN A 35 2.50 7.63 9.18
N THR A 36 3.48 6.73 9.06
CA THR A 36 3.26 5.28 9.11
C THR A 36 2.73 4.87 10.48
N LEU A 37 3.38 5.32 11.54
CA LEU A 37 2.97 5.03 12.91
C LEU A 37 1.53 5.53 13.14
N SER A 38 1.23 6.76 12.72
CA SER A 38 -0.12 7.32 12.80
C SER A 38 -1.16 6.42 12.14
N VAL A 39 -0.90 5.90 10.93
CA VAL A 39 -1.82 4.96 10.26
C VAL A 39 -1.94 3.65 11.05
N LEU A 40 -0.83 3.08 11.51
CA LEU A 40 -0.83 1.83 12.26
C LEU A 40 -1.51 1.94 13.64
N THR A 41 -1.60 3.13 14.21
CA THR A 41 -2.30 3.39 15.49
C THR A 41 -3.74 3.84 15.33
N ARG A 42 -4.25 3.97 14.09
CA ARG A 42 -5.66 4.34 13.87
C ARG A 42 -6.59 3.27 14.43
N PRO A 43 -7.63 3.66 15.19
CA PRO A 43 -8.61 2.71 15.73
C PRO A 43 -9.43 2.04 14.62
N GLU A 44 -9.57 2.69 13.47
CA GLU A 44 -10.30 2.14 12.33
C GLU A 44 -9.61 0.89 11.77
N PRO A 45 -10.40 -0.07 11.25
CA PRO A 45 -9.85 -1.20 10.50
C PRO A 45 -9.14 -0.72 9.24
N ILE A 46 -7.97 -1.28 8.98
CA ILE A 46 -7.22 -1.10 7.74
C ILE A 46 -7.51 -2.33 6.89
N SER A 47 -8.07 -2.12 5.69
CA SER A 47 -8.27 -3.17 4.71
C SER A 47 -7.25 -3.06 3.58
N LEU A 48 -6.85 -4.22 3.04
CA LEU A 48 -6.04 -4.25 1.84
C LEU A 48 -6.93 -3.91 0.64
N LEU A 49 -6.72 -2.72 0.06
CA LEU A 49 -7.51 -2.27 -1.08
C LEU A 49 -7.00 -2.88 -2.40
N TRP A 50 -5.69 -3.01 -2.54
CA TRP A 50 -5.02 -3.45 -3.77
C TRP A 50 -3.75 -4.22 -3.44
N TYR A 51 -3.42 -5.21 -4.27
CA TYR A 51 -2.17 -5.96 -4.21
C TYR A 51 -1.58 -6.13 -5.62
N SER A 52 -0.30 -6.48 -5.70
CA SER A 52 0.36 -6.76 -6.97
C SER A 52 -0.16 -8.08 -7.59
N ASN A 53 -0.06 -8.23 -8.92
CA ASN A 53 -0.44 -9.48 -9.60
C ASN A 53 0.32 -10.69 -9.06
N GLY A 54 1.54 -10.51 -8.53
CA GLY A 54 2.28 -11.56 -7.84
C GLY A 54 1.55 -12.06 -6.60
N LEU A 55 1.03 -11.14 -5.76
CA LEU A 55 0.21 -11.50 -4.59
C LEU A 55 -1.15 -12.07 -4.97
N LYS A 56 -1.69 -11.76 -6.16
CA LYS A 56 -3.03 -12.18 -6.59
C LYS A 56 -3.24 -13.69 -6.50
N ASN A 57 -2.24 -14.46 -6.90
CA ASN A 57 -2.33 -15.92 -6.89
C ASN A 57 -2.13 -16.53 -5.50
N HIS A 58 -1.80 -15.71 -4.51
CA HIS A 58 -1.61 -16.09 -3.11
C HIS A 58 -2.66 -15.46 -2.19
N MET A 59 -3.63 -14.72 -2.75
CA MET A 59 -4.62 -13.95 -2.02
C MET A 59 -6.02 -14.24 -2.53
N ASP A 60 -6.54 -15.41 -2.17
CA ASP A 60 -7.96 -15.73 -2.26
C ASP A 60 -8.79 -15.10 -1.13
N GLU A 61 -8.11 -14.39 -0.22
CA GLU A 61 -8.67 -13.94 1.04
C GLU A 61 -8.66 -12.40 1.16
N CYS A 62 -9.74 -11.84 1.70
CA CYS A 62 -9.79 -10.43 2.09
C CYS A 62 -8.93 -10.23 3.34
N LEU A 63 -7.99 -9.28 3.29
CA LEU A 63 -7.13 -8.95 4.43
C LEU A 63 -7.66 -7.73 5.18
N LEU A 64 -7.85 -7.89 6.49
CA LEU A 64 -8.30 -6.85 7.40
C LEU A 64 -7.37 -6.79 8.62
N SER A 65 -7.07 -5.59 9.09
CA SER A 65 -6.28 -5.39 10.31
C SER A 65 -6.94 -4.40 11.24
N ARG A 66 -7.15 -4.77 12.51
CA ARG A 66 -7.75 -3.92 13.53
C ARG A 66 -6.72 -3.53 14.58
N PHE A 67 -6.74 -2.28 15.02
CA PHE A 67 -5.89 -1.85 16.12
C PHE A 67 -6.35 -2.52 17.42
N LEU A 68 -5.37 -2.98 18.20
CA LEU A 68 -5.63 -3.49 19.54
C LEU A 68 -5.17 -2.47 20.57
N GLN A 69 -3.88 -2.13 20.54
CA GLN A 69 -3.27 -1.21 21.49
C GLN A 69 -1.84 -0.85 21.04
N GLN A 70 -1.28 0.20 21.63
CA GLN A 70 0.14 0.48 21.55
C GLN A 70 0.88 -0.37 22.60
N VAL A 71 1.98 -1.03 22.23
CA VAL A 71 2.93 -1.67 23.16
C VAL A 71 4.32 -1.05 23.00
N GLU A 72 5.26 -1.41 23.88
CA GLU A 72 6.62 -0.88 23.91
C GLU A 72 7.34 -1.10 22.56
N GLU A 73 7.13 -2.26 21.95
CA GLU A 73 7.82 -2.65 20.73
C GLU A 73 7.15 -2.15 19.44
N GLY A 74 5.92 -1.61 19.53
CA GLY A 74 5.17 -1.09 18.39
C GLY A 74 3.65 -1.16 18.53
N PRO A 75 2.89 -0.71 17.51
CA PRO A 75 1.45 -0.90 17.47
C PRO A 75 1.09 -2.38 17.30
N ARG A 76 0.24 -2.86 18.20
CA ARG A 76 -0.32 -4.21 18.17
C ARG A 76 -1.65 -4.20 17.43
N ARG A 77 -1.81 -5.10 16.46
CA ARG A 77 -3.00 -5.21 15.61
C ARG A 77 -3.44 -6.66 15.43
N THR A 78 -4.63 -6.85 14.87
CA THR A 78 -5.05 -8.13 14.31
C THR A 78 -4.62 -8.23 12.85
N LEU A 79 -4.37 -9.45 12.38
CA LEU A 79 -4.31 -9.83 10.98
C LEU A 79 -5.43 -10.84 10.77
N GLU A 80 -6.46 -10.43 10.04
CA GLU A 80 -7.65 -11.22 9.75
C GLU A 80 -7.71 -11.51 8.26
N THR A 81 -7.89 -12.78 7.91
CA THR A 81 -8.11 -13.19 6.53
C THR A 81 -9.46 -13.89 6.39
N TYR A 82 -10.19 -13.52 5.33
CA TYR A 82 -11.50 -14.11 5.01
C TYR A 82 -11.41 -14.71 3.61
N SER A 83 -11.41 -16.03 3.50
CA SER A 83 -11.39 -16.67 2.18
C SER A 83 -12.67 -16.43 1.40
N LYS A 84 -12.51 -16.28 0.08
CA LYS A 84 -13.62 -16.49 -0.84
C LYS A 84 -14.04 -17.96 -0.76
N PHE A 85 -15.36 -18.17 -0.81
CA PHE A 85 -16.01 -19.48 -0.86
C PHE A 85 -15.17 -20.54 -1.61
N SER A 86 -14.62 -21.49 -0.86
CA SER A 86 -13.97 -22.67 -1.44
C SER A 86 -14.98 -23.82 -1.45
N GLU A 87 -15.20 -24.39 -2.63
CA GLU A 87 -16.08 -25.54 -2.79
C GLU A 87 -15.35 -26.79 -2.26
N LEU A 88 -15.87 -27.40 -1.19
CA LEU A 88 -15.35 -28.68 -0.73
C LEU A 88 -15.72 -29.79 -1.74
N PRO A 89 -14.97 -30.90 -1.80
CA PRO A 89 -15.26 -32.03 -2.70
C PRO A 89 -16.67 -32.62 -2.56
N ALA A 90 -17.37 -32.33 -1.46
CA ALA A 90 -18.73 -32.76 -1.19
C ALA A 90 -19.83 -31.74 -1.60
N GLY A 91 -19.47 -30.64 -2.27
CA GLY A 91 -20.40 -29.55 -2.62
C GLY A 91 -20.78 -28.65 -1.45
N ASN A 92 -20.13 -28.81 -0.29
CA ASN A 92 -20.33 -27.96 0.87
C ASN A 92 -19.44 -26.72 0.79
N TRP A 93 -20.04 -25.55 0.94
CA TRP A 93 -19.33 -24.28 0.98
C TRP A 93 -18.88 -23.98 2.41
N THR A 94 -17.59 -23.77 2.62
CA THR A 94 -17.07 -23.34 3.92
C THR A 94 -16.33 -22.02 3.81
N HIS A 95 -16.57 -21.13 4.77
CA HIS A 95 -15.77 -19.94 4.97
C HIS A 95 -14.63 -20.27 5.94
N SER A 96 -13.38 -20.08 5.52
CA SER A 96 -12.28 -19.99 6.47
C SER A 96 -12.11 -18.52 6.87
N HIS A 97 -12.20 -18.27 8.18
CA HIS A 97 -11.81 -17.01 8.79
C HIS A 97 -10.62 -17.29 9.70
N THR A 98 -9.49 -16.67 9.41
CA THR A 98 -8.33 -16.72 10.30
C THR A 98 -8.13 -15.37 10.97
N LYS A 99 -7.66 -15.41 12.22
CA LYS A 99 -7.37 -14.22 13.00
C LYS A 99 -6.14 -14.47 13.88
N ILE A 100 -5.11 -13.68 13.67
CA ILE A 100 -3.87 -13.72 14.44
C ILE A 100 -3.58 -12.33 14.98
N ASN A 101 -3.05 -12.25 16.20
CA ASN A 101 -2.57 -10.97 16.73
C ASN A 101 -1.11 -10.80 16.34
N VAL A 102 -0.77 -9.60 15.89
CA VAL A 102 0.57 -9.26 15.40
C VAL A 102 1.05 -7.96 16.03
N THR A 103 2.36 -7.87 16.22
CA THR A 103 3.04 -6.64 16.61
C THR A 103 3.85 -6.14 15.41
N ILE A 104 3.67 -4.86 15.06
CA ILE A 104 4.33 -4.25 13.91
C ILE A 104 5.49 -3.39 14.39
N HIS A 105 6.70 -3.78 14.02
CA HIS A 105 7.91 -3.00 14.30
C HIS A 105 8.25 -2.11 13.11
N LEU A 106 8.55 -0.84 13.39
CA LEU A 106 8.99 0.13 12.41
C LEU A 106 10.50 0.33 12.54
N HIS A 107 11.23 0.08 11.46
CA HIS A 107 12.68 0.27 11.40
C HIS A 107 13.01 1.39 10.41
N GLU A 108 13.76 2.39 10.86
CA GLU A 108 14.31 3.40 9.98
C GLU A 108 15.54 2.85 9.26
N ALA A 109 15.44 2.70 7.94
CA ALA A 109 16.57 2.41 7.09
C ALA A 109 17.27 3.73 6.71
N ARG A 110 18.42 3.98 7.35
CA ARG A 110 19.25 5.17 7.08
C ARG A 110 19.74 5.22 5.64
N VAL A 111 19.99 4.06 5.05
CA VAL A 111 20.30 3.94 3.63
C VAL A 111 18.96 4.10 2.91
N GLU A 112 18.78 5.20 2.18
CA GLU A 112 17.60 5.54 1.35
C GLU A 112 16.43 6.28 2.03
N ASN A 113 16.54 6.71 3.29
CA ASN A 113 15.46 7.41 4.03
C ASN A 113 14.13 6.65 3.99
N ARG A 114 14.17 5.34 4.21
CA ARG A 114 12.98 4.48 4.14
C ARG A 114 12.56 4.02 5.53
N VAL A 115 11.28 3.70 5.65
CA VAL A 115 10.73 3.02 6.82
C VAL A 115 10.33 1.62 6.39
N LEU A 116 10.88 0.64 7.09
CA LEU A 116 10.60 -0.77 6.91
C LEU A 116 9.64 -1.22 8.00
N LEU A 117 8.60 -1.93 7.59
CA LEU A 117 7.69 -2.58 8.53
C LEU A 117 8.07 -4.05 8.65
N GLN A 118 8.20 -4.53 9.87
CA GLN A 118 8.34 -5.94 10.20
C GLN A 118 7.13 -6.37 11.02
N VAL A 119 6.37 -7.34 10.52
CA VAL A 119 5.20 -7.90 11.21
C VAL A 119 5.63 -9.17 11.92
N LYS A 120 5.37 -9.26 13.24
CA LYS A 120 5.63 -10.47 14.03
C LYS A 120 4.34 -11.01 14.64
N PRO A 121 4.06 -12.32 14.54
CA PRO A 121 2.95 -12.91 15.27
C PRO A 121 3.23 -12.91 16.76
N ASP A 122 2.22 -12.62 17.56
CA ASP A 122 2.34 -12.71 19.02
C ASP A 122 2.39 -14.17 19.49
N LYS A 123 1.79 -15.08 18.71
CA LYS A 123 1.73 -16.52 18.98
C LYS A 123 1.71 -17.30 17.66
N GLY A 124 2.40 -18.44 17.66
CA GLY A 124 2.49 -19.33 16.50
C GLY A 124 3.28 -18.70 15.36
N ASP A 125 3.11 -19.26 14.17
CA ASP A 125 3.75 -18.78 12.96
C ASP A 125 2.75 -18.04 12.09
N LEU A 126 3.22 -16.99 11.42
CA LEU A 126 2.50 -16.44 10.28
C LEU A 126 2.60 -17.43 9.14
N ASP A 127 1.53 -17.52 8.34
CA ASP A 127 1.63 -18.21 7.07
C ASP A 127 2.82 -17.64 6.27
N LYS A 128 3.55 -18.52 5.58
CA LYS A 128 4.83 -18.20 4.92
C LYS A 128 4.72 -17.02 3.97
N HIS A 129 3.55 -16.80 3.38
CA HIS A 129 3.30 -15.67 2.50
C HIS A 129 3.36 -14.31 3.23
N TRP A 130 3.14 -14.27 4.55
CA TRP A 130 3.14 -13.04 5.36
C TRP A 130 4.42 -12.81 6.16
N GLY A 131 5.08 -13.89 6.61
CA GLY A 131 6.22 -13.81 7.54
C GLY A 131 7.49 -13.18 6.96
N GLU A 132 7.65 -13.15 5.63
CA GLU A 132 8.86 -12.67 4.95
C GLU A 132 8.69 -11.28 4.31
N GLN A 133 7.49 -10.69 4.35
CA GLN A 133 7.22 -9.45 3.63
C GLN A 133 7.61 -8.23 4.46
N LEU A 134 8.61 -7.49 3.96
CA LEU A 134 8.83 -6.09 4.36
C LEU A 134 7.80 -5.23 3.63
N PHE A 135 7.26 -4.22 4.30
CA PHE A 135 6.40 -3.21 3.65
C PHE A 135 7.12 -1.86 3.62
N ARG A 136 6.89 -1.09 2.55
CA ARG A 136 7.31 0.29 2.37
C ARG A 136 6.10 1.21 2.57
N SER A 137 6.26 2.21 3.43
CA SER A 137 5.25 3.27 3.59
C SER A 137 5.48 4.44 2.63
N THR A 138 4.40 5.07 2.21
CA THR A 138 4.41 6.30 1.41
C THR A 138 4.23 7.53 2.27
N ARG A 139 4.35 8.70 1.63
CA ARG A 139 4.11 10.02 2.25
C ARG A 139 2.72 10.14 2.87
N ASN A 140 1.73 9.43 2.33
CA ASN A 140 0.32 9.50 2.75
C ASN A 140 -0.06 8.36 3.71
N GLY A 141 0.93 7.61 4.21
CA GLY A 141 0.70 6.47 5.11
C GLY A 141 0.08 5.25 4.42
N LYS A 142 0.12 5.18 3.08
CA LYS A 142 -0.22 3.94 2.35
C LYS A 142 0.94 2.96 2.48
N LEU A 143 0.64 1.67 2.60
CA LEU A 143 1.63 0.60 2.73
C LEU A 143 1.67 -0.25 1.46
N PHE A 144 2.88 -0.60 1.02
CA PHE A 144 3.14 -1.40 -0.17
C PHE A 144 4.12 -2.54 0.15
N PRO A 145 3.93 -3.76 -0.36
CA PRO A 145 4.90 -4.85 -0.18
C PRO A 145 6.23 -4.53 -0.88
N TYR A 146 7.34 -4.87 -0.23
CA TYR A 146 8.70 -4.67 -0.74
C TYR A 146 9.02 -5.70 -1.83
N GLY A 147 9.69 -5.27 -2.91
CA GLY A 147 10.12 -6.16 -4.00
C GLY A 147 9.09 -6.44 -5.09
N SER A 148 7.83 -5.99 -4.94
CA SER A 148 6.90 -5.97 -6.08
C SER A 148 7.22 -4.77 -6.97
N PRO A 149 7.43 -4.95 -8.30
CA PRO A 149 7.48 -3.82 -9.21
C PRO A 149 6.15 -3.07 -9.10
N LEU A 150 6.23 -1.79 -8.73
CA LEU A 150 5.05 -0.94 -8.63
C LEU A 150 4.47 -0.77 -10.03
N HIS A 151 3.15 -0.90 -10.15
CA HIS A 151 2.50 -0.56 -11.41
C HIS A 151 2.77 0.92 -11.74
N PRO A 152 2.96 1.34 -13.00
CA PRO A 152 3.24 2.73 -13.35
C PRO A 152 2.22 3.73 -12.79
N GLU A 153 0.95 3.33 -12.63
CA GLU A 153 -0.06 4.15 -11.94
C GLU A 153 0.16 4.27 -10.42
N GLN A 154 0.69 3.23 -9.78
CA GLN A 154 1.08 3.28 -8.36
C GLN A 154 2.32 4.14 -8.18
N GLU A 155 3.27 4.07 -9.11
CA GLU A 155 4.39 5.02 -9.16
C GLU A 155 3.91 6.44 -9.41
N ALA A 156 2.94 6.66 -10.30
CA ALA A 156 2.34 7.97 -10.53
C ALA A 156 1.61 8.49 -9.28
N LEU A 157 0.91 7.62 -8.53
CA LEU A 157 0.30 7.98 -7.24
C LEU A 157 1.33 8.28 -6.14
N LEU A 158 2.49 7.62 -6.18
CA LEU A 158 3.63 7.90 -5.32
C LEU A 158 4.32 9.22 -5.66
N ARG A 159 4.38 9.54 -6.96
CA ARG A 159 5.02 10.75 -7.50
C ARG A 159 4.08 11.97 -7.55
N GLY A 160 2.76 11.75 -7.57
CA GLY A 160 1.76 12.72 -8.04
C GLY A 160 0.74 13.22 -7.01
N VAL A 161 1.13 13.45 -5.76
CA VAL A 161 0.34 14.27 -4.81
C VAL A 161 1.09 15.56 -4.50
N GLY A 162 1.24 16.35 -5.56
CA GLY A 162 1.93 17.64 -5.55
C GLY A 162 1.54 18.47 -6.78
N SER A 163 0.26 18.52 -7.10
CA SER A 163 -0.26 19.51 -8.05
C SER A 163 -1.74 19.73 -7.78
N GLY A 164 -2.04 20.74 -6.96
CA GLY A 164 -3.42 21.11 -6.68
C GLY A 164 -3.61 21.97 -5.43
N GLU A 165 -2.69 22.88 -5.12
CA GLU A 165 -2.99 24.01 -4.24
C GLU A 165 -2.09 25.19 -4.65
N LYS A 166 -2.59 26.02 -5.56
CA LYS A 166 -2.20 27.41 -5.72
C LYS A 166 -3.48 28.20 -5.89
N GLU A 167 -3.71 29.05 -4.88
CA GLU A 167 -4.51 30.29 -4.80
C GLU A 167 -5.82 30.40 -5.58
#